data_AF-A0A0B8P8W7-F1
#
_entry.id   AF-A0A0B8P8W7-F1
#
_cell.length_a   1.000
_cell.length_b   1.000
_cell.length_c   1.000
_cell.angle_alpha   90.00
_cell.angle_beta   90.00
_cell.angle_gamma   90.00
#
_symmetry.space_group_name_H-M   'P 1'
#
loop_
_entity.id
_entity.type
_entity.pdbx_description
1 polymer ?
#
loop_
_entity_poly.entity_id
_entity_poly.type
_entity_poly.pdbx_seq_one_letter_code
_entity_poly.pdbx_strand_id
1 'polypeptide(L)'
;MVKSKGWRNLFFVPLFALAIFANFASFATVTGVAPFSSTSVWQAMLWWFMLLLSVMGGRVIPFFTARRFHFDKPEPQLWLDMAANLPLALLFILSFFPMTLAELQTPLFIWAGLFQAIRMMRWKPHRTLGEPLVWSLHLAYACIPTYLLVKGITTNALLSHNALHIFAIGALSGLILAMIARVTMGHTGRNIYQGPQMRVAFIALVLSALVRSLGVAYFPQYMMEMLDVAAVLWMVAFGMYLLKFGKMLLTPRADGHPG
;
A
#
# COMPACT_ATOMS: atom_id res chain seq x y z
N MET A 1 -21.08 -16.15 -23.09
CA MET A 1 -20.17 -15.37 -22.22
C MET A 1 -19.89 -13.98 -22.80
N VAL A 2 -20.86 -13.05 -22.84
CA VAL A 2 -20.59 -11.61 -23.06
C VAL A 2 -21.73 -10.82 -22.43
N LYS A 3 -21.66 -10.51 -21.13
CA LYS A 3 -22.46 -9.45 -20.49
C LYS A 3 -22.02 -9.19 -19.04
N SER A 4 -20.71 -9.14 -18.77
CA SER A 4 -20.24 -8.35 -17.62
C SER A 4 -19.89 -6.98 -18.19
N LYS A 5 -20.67 -5.94 -17.85
CA LYS A 5 -20.38 -4.56 -18.22
C LYS A 5 -19.14 -4.09 -17.41
N GLY A 6 -17.96 -4.49 -17.87
CA GLY A 6 -16.66 -4.23 -17.24
C GLY A 6 -16.19 -2.78 -17.28
N TRP A 7 -17.04 -1.83 -17.68
CA TRP A 7 -16.72 -0.40 -17.75
C TRP A 7 -16.20 0.17 -16.42
N ARG A 8 -16.62 -0.39 -15.27
CA ARG A 8 -16.07 -0.03 -13.94
C ARG A 8 -14.59 -0.37 -13.75
N ASN A 9 -14.03 -1.30 -14.54
CA ASN A 9 -12.61 -1.67 -14.52
C ASN A 9 -11.78 -0.88 -15.54
N LEU A 10 -12.39 -0.05 -16.40
CA LEU A 10 -11.63 0.85 -17.29
C LEU A 10 -10.74 1.83 -16.53
N PHE A 11 -11.01 2.06 -15.24
CA PHE A 11 -10.13 2.83 -14.37
C PHE A 11 -8.67 2.30 -14.35
N PHE A 12 -8.45 1.00 -14.55
CA PHE A 12 -7.10 0.46 -14.63
C PHE A 12 -6.36 0.82 -15.91
N VAL A 13 -7.07 1.18 -16.99
CA VAL A 13 -6.45 1.48 -18.29
C VAL A 13 -5.53 2.71 -18.20
N PRO A 14 -5.96 3.88 -17.68
CA PRO A 14 -5.05 5.01 -17.46
C PRO A 14 -3.89 4.64 -16.54
N LEU A 15 -4.13 3.86 -15.50
CA LEU A 15 -3.10 3.45 -14.55
C LEU A 15 -2.03 2.58 -15.23
N PHE A 16 -2.43 1.59 -16.02
CA PHE A 16 -1.47 0.79 -16.80
C PHE A 16 -0.76 1.60 -17.87
N ALA A 17 -1.43 2.56 -18.51
CA ALA A 17 -0.78 3.47 -19.45
C ALA A 17 0.35 4.27 -18.80
N LEU A 18 0.14 4.77 -17.56
CA LEU A 18 1.20 5.44 -16.79
C LEU A 18 2.38 4.50 -16.46
N ALA A 19 2.11 3.24 -16.13
CA ALA A 19 3.15 2.25 -15.87
C ALA A 19 3.96 1.93 -17.13
N ILE A 20 3.28 1.76 -18.27
CA ILE A 20 3.92 1.54 -19.58
C ILE A 20 4.79 2.74 -19.93
N PHE A 21 4.29 3.96 -19.76
CA PHE A 21 5.07 5.18 -19.97
C PHE A 21 6.32 5.21 -19.09
N ALA A 22 6.20 4.95 -17.79
CA ALA A 22 7.34 4.90 -16.88
C ALA A 22 8.36 3.81 -17.27
N ASN A 23 7.89 2.67 -17.79
CA ASN A 23 8.76 1.62 -18.29
C ASN A 23 9.56 2.06 -19.53
N PHE A 24 8.91 2.72 -20.50
CA PHE A 24 9.62 3.31 -21.64
C PHE A 24 10.58 4.42 -21.22
N ALA A 25 10.16 5.26 -20.26
CA ALA A 25 11.02 6.29 -19.68
C ALA A 25 12.26 5.67 -19.01
N SER A 26 12.12 4.53 -18.31
CA SER A 26 13.26 3.79 -17.77
C SER A 26 14.24 3.38 -18.86
N PHE A 27 13.76 2.83 -19.97
CA PHE A 27 14.62 2.47 -21.11
C PHE A 27 15.35 3.70 -21.67
N ALA A 28 14.66 4.84 -21.80
CA ALA A 28 15.24 6.10 -22.25
C ALA A 28 16.34 6.64 -21.30
N THR A 29 16.25 6.37 -19.99
CA THR A 29 17.34 6.72 -19.05
C THR A 29 18.57 5.83 -19.24
N VAL A 30 18.38 4.56 -19.58
CA VAL A 30 19.50 3.62 -19.83
C VAL A 30 20.23 3.96 -21.12
N THR A 31 19.50 4.42 -22.15
CA THR A 31 20.09 4.82 -23.43
C THR A 31 20.64 6.25 -23.43
N GLY A 32 20.51 6.99 -22.33
CA GLY A 32 21.07 8.34 -22.16
C GLY A 32 20.33 9.45 -22.91
N VAL A 33 19.17 9.17 -23.50
CA VAL A 33 18.37 10.15 -24.27
C VAL A 33 17.36 10.91 -23.41
N ALA A 34 17.10 10.44 -22.18
CA ALA A 34 16.11 11.04 -21.30
C ALA A 34 16.62 12.32 -20.60
N PRO A 35 15.79 13.37 -20.47
CA PRO A 35 16.14 14.59 -19.73
C PRO A 35 16.01 14.45 -18.20
N PHE A 36 15.78 13.24 -17.69
CA PHE A 36 15.58 12.94 -16.26
C PHE A 36 16.37 11.68 -15.86
N SER A 37 16.59 11.51 -14.55
CA SER A 37 17.38 10.40 -14.00
C SER A 37 16.58 9.09 -13.88
N SER A 38 17.26 7.96 -13.71
CA SER A 38 16.61 6.69 -13.35
C SER A 38 15.92 6.75 -11.97
N THR A 39 16.47 7.55 -11.04
CA THR A 39 15.85 7.82 -9.73
C THR A 39 14.49 8.51 -9.86
N SER A 40 14.34 9.44 -10.81
CA SER A 40 13.07 10.09 -11.14
C SER A 40 12.00 9.07 -11.56
N VAL A 41 12.39 8.10 -12.41
CA VAL A 41 11.48 7.03 -12.86
C VAL A 41 11.08 6.12 -11.70
N TRP A 42 12.05 5.74 -10.85
CA TRP A 42 11.78 4.95 -9.66
C TRP A 42 10.81 5.65 -8.70
N GLN A 43 11.01 6.95 -8.46
CA GLN A 43 10.12 7.75 -7.62
C GLN A 43 8.72 7.86 -8.23
N ALA A 44 8.60 8.04 -9.55
CA ALA A 44 7.32 8.01 -10.25
C ALA A 44 6.59 6.68 -10.00
N MET A 45 7.30 5.56 -10.05
CA MET A 45 6.71 4.24 -9.77
C MET A 45 6.23 4.06 -8.32
N LEU A 46 6.90 4.66 -7.34
CA LEU A 46 6.38 4.68 -5.97
C LEU A 46 5.04 5.42 -5.88
N TRP A 47 4.91 6.58 -6.52
CA TRP A 47 3.64 7.32 -6.55
C TRP A 47 2.55 6.58 -7.29
N TRP A 48 2.91 5.89 -8.37
CA TRP A 48 1.98 5.02 -9.08
C TRP A 48 1.45 3.88 -8.22
N PHE A 49 2.32 3.16 -7.50
CA PHE A 49 1.90 2.12 -6.56
C PHE A 49 1.01 2.71 -5.47
N MET A 50 1.35 3.89 -4.96
CA MET A 50 0.54 4.56 -3.95
C MET A 50 -0.84 4.94 -4.50
N LEU A 51 -0.91 5.44 -5.73
CA LEU A 51 -2.16 5.76 -6.41
C LEU A 51 -3.02 4.51 -6.62
N LEU A 52 -2.40 3.39 -7.04
CA LEU A 52 -3.05 2.08 -7.14
C LEU A 52 -3.65 1.65 -5.79
N LEU A 53 -2.83 1.65 -4.73
CA LEU A 53 -3.26 1.25 -3.38
C LEU A 53 -4.33 2.18 -2.81
N SER A 54 -4.22 3.48 -3.08
CA SER A 54 -5.18 4.50 -2.68
C SER A 54 -6.55 4.25 -3.31
N VAL A 55 -6.62 4.06 -4.62
CA VAL A 55 -7.89 3.84 -5.33
C VAL A 55 -8.49 2.47 -5.02
N MET A 56 -7.66 1.43 -4.99
CA MET A 56 -8.11 0.09 -4.64
C MET A 56 -8.56 0.02 -3.18
N GLY A 57 -7.76 0.61 -2.28
CA GLY A 57 -8.05 0.71 -0.84
C GLY A 57 -9.39 1.39 -0.58
N GLY A 58 -9.66 2.51 -1.26
CA GLY A 58 -10.93 3.24 -1.15
C GLY A 58 -12.17 2.46 -1.53
N ARG A 59 -12.03 1.35 -2.26
CA ARG A 59 -13.16 0.47 -2.62
C ARG A 59 -13.20 -0.78 -1.76
N VAL A 60 -12.04 -1.40 -1.57
CA VAL A 60 -11.88 -2.75 -1.00
C VAL A 60 -11.97 -2.71 0.52
N ILE A 61 -11.31 -1.74 1.17
CA ILE A 61 -11.27 -1.63 2.63
C ILE A 61 -12.66 -1.34 3.21
N PRO A 62 -13.39 -0.29 2.78
CA PRO A 62 -14.72 -0.04 3.32
C PRO A 62 -15.71 -1.16 2.97
N PHE A 63 -15.56 -1.84 1.82
CA PHE A 63 -16.40 -2.99 1.47
C PHE A 63 -16.21 -4.15 2.47
N PHE A 64 -14.97 -4.55 2.74
CA PHE A 64 -14.71 -5.64 3.68
C PHE A 64 -15.05 -5.28 5.13
N THR A 65 -14.86 -4.02 5.49
CA THR A 65 -15.21 -3.51 6.81
C THR A 65 -16.73 -3.60 7.01
N ALA A 66 -17.51 -3.06 6.08
CA ALA A 66 -18.98 -3.11 6.10
C ALA A 66 -19.51 -4.55 6.09
N ARG A 67 -18.92 -5.41 5.24
CA ARG A 67 -19.36 -6.80 5.09
C ARG A 67 -19.13 -7.66 6.35
N ARG A 68 -18.05 -7.42 7.10
CA ARG A 68 -17.78 -8.20 8.32
C ARG A 68 -18.65 -7.75 9.49
N PHE A 69 -18.78 -6.44 9.68
CA PHE A 69 -19.40 -5.89 10.87
C PHE A 69 -20.86 -5.44 10.65
N HIS A 70 -21.45 -5.80 9.51
CA HIS A 70 -22.85 -5.57 9.16
C HIS A 70 -23.31 -4.12 9.36
N PHE A 71 -22.46 -3.16 9.00
CA PHE A 71 -22.79 -1.73 9.04
C PHE A 71 -22.85 -1.16 7.62
N ASP A 72 -23.53 -0.02 7.46
CA ASP A 72 -23.66 0.64 6.17
C ASP A 72 -22.30 1.11 5.63
N LYS A 73 -21.97 0.62 4.43
CA LYS A 73 -20.76 1.05 3.72
C LYS A 73 -20.82 2.59 3.56
N PRO A 74 -19.76 3.33 3.93
CA PRO A 74 -19.73 4.76 3.72
C PRO A 74 -19.90 5.09 2.25
N GLU A 75 -20.83 5.99 1.94
CA GLU A 75 -21.08 6.44 0.58
C GLU A 75 -19.80 7.06 -0.04
N PRO A 76 -19.45 6.66 -1.28
CA PRO A 76 -18.28 7.22 -1.96
C PRO A 76 -18.51 8.71 -2.22
N GLN A 77 -17.56 9.53 -1.78
CA GLN A 77 -17.59 10.98 -2.00
C GLN A 77 -16.57 11.32 -3.07
N LEU A 78 -17.05 11.66 -4.27
CA LEU A 78 -16.18 11.90 -5.42
C LEU A 78 -15.14 12.99 -5.15
N TRP A 79 -15.53 14.09 -4.50
CA TRP A 79 -14.61 15.18 -4.16
C TRP A 79 -13.47 14.72 -3.24
N LEU A 80 -13.75 13.85 -2.27
CA LEU A 80 -12.77 13.33 -1.32
C LEU A 80 -11.82 12.35 -2.01
N ASP A 81 -12.36 11.50 -2.89
CA ASP A 81 -11.54 10.60 -3.69
C ASP A 81 -10.64 11.37 -4.66
N MET A 82 -11.13 12.44 -5.28
CA MET A 82 -10.32 13.32 -6.12
C MET A 82 -9.25 14.02 -5.28
N ALA A 83 -9.60 14.62 -4.14
CA ALA A 83 -8.65 15.33 -3.30
C ALA A 83 -7.58 14.43 -2.67
N ALA A 84 -7.87 13.14 -2.45
CA ALA A 84 -6.87 12.18 -1.97
C ALA A 84 -5.94 11.64 -3.08
N ASN A 85 -6.43 11.54 -4.32
CA ASN A 85 -5.71 10.90 -5.43
C ASN A 85 -5.02 11.89 -6.39
N LEU A 86 -5.59 13.06 -6.62
CA LEU A 86 -5.03 14.10 -7.49
C LEU A 86 -3.60 14.49 -7.10
N PRO A 87 -3.27 14.78 -5.81
CA PRO A 87 -1.91 15.12 -5.45
C PRO A 87 -0.92 13.97 -5.71
N LEU A 88 -1.33 12.70 -5.60
CA LEU A 88 -0.48 11.56 -5.95
C LEU A 88 -0.20 11.50 -7.45
N ALA A 89 -1.19 11.79 -8.29
CA ALA A 89 -1.02 11.89 -9.74
C ALA A 89 -0.11 13.07 -10.13
N LEU A 90 -0.23 14.21 -9.44
CA LEU A 90 0.67 15.34 -9.64
C LEU A 90 2.11 15.00 -9.22
N LEU A 91 2.31 14.32 -8.08
CA LEU A 91 3.63 13.85 -7.64
C LEU A 91 4.27 12.87 -8.64
N PHE A 92 3.47 12.01 -9.28
CA PHE A 92 3.94 11.17 -10.38
C PHE A 92 4.50 12.02 -11.53
N ILE A 93 3.75 13.03 -11.99
CA ILE A 93 4.16 13.91 -13.10
C ILE A 93 5.42 14.71 -12.71
N LEU A 94 5.42 15.31 -11.51
CA LEU A 94 6.52 16.12 -10.99
C LEU A 94 7.83 15.32 -10.83
N SER A 95 7.76 14.00 -10.69
CA SER A 95 8.96 13.16 -10.60
C SER A 95 9.85 13.27 -11.85
N PHE A 96 9.26 13.57 -13.01
CA PHE A 96 9.98 13.79 -14.28
C PHE A 96 10.50 15.22 -14.46
N PHE A 97 10.15 16.14 -13.55
CA PHE A 97 10.56 17.55 -13.58
C PHE A 97 11.15 17.99 -12.23
N PRO A 98 12.22 17.32 -11.74
CA PRO A 98 12.67 17.46 -10.35
C PRO A 98 13.21 18.86 -10.01
N MET A 99 13.77 19.59 -10.98
CA MET A 99 14.42 20.88 -10.74
C MET A 99 13.48 22.08 -10.84
N THR A 100 12.43 22.01 -11.65
CA THR A 100 11.59 23.18 -11.97
C THR A 100 10.50 23.46 -10.94
N LEU A 101 10.07 22.43 -10.18
CA LEU A 101 8.88 22.51 -9.32
C LEU A 101 9.09 21.79 -7.98
N ALA A 102 10.32 21.75 -7.48
CA ALA A 102 10.66 21.07 -6.21
C ALA A 102 9.84 21.58 -5.02
N GLU A 103 9.59 22.90 -4.96
CA GLU A 103 8.83 23.55 -3.89
C GLU A 103 7.35 23.10 -3.84
N LEU A 104 6.79 22.63 -4.96
CA LEU A 104 5.41 22.13 -5.01
C LEU A 104 5.26 20.73 -4.41
N GLN A 105 6.34 19.96 -4.22
CA GLN A 105 6.23 18.59 -3.73
C GLN A 105 5.79 18.53 -2.26
N THR A 106 6.36 19.40 -1.41
CA THR A 106 6.04 19.48 0.02
C THR A 106 4.56 19.73 0.30
N PRO A 107 3.91 20.77 -0.25
CA PRO A 107 2.47 20.98 -0.03
C PRO A 107 1.62 19.84 -0.61
N LEU A 108 2.04 19.19 -1.71
CA LEU A 108 1.35 18.02 -2.25
C LEU A 108 1.43 16.81 -1.31
N PHE A 109 2.57 16.58 -0.64
CA PHE A 109 2.70 15.52 0.37
C PHE A 109 1.75 15.74 1.54
N ILE A 110 1.69 16.97 2.06
CA ILE A 110 0.81 17.32 3.18
C ILE A 110 -0.66 17.19 2.75
N TRP A 111 -1.03 17.74 1.59
CA TRP A 111 -2.37 17.62 1.02
C TRP A 111 -2.77 16.14 0.88
N ALA A 112 -1.96 15.34 0.18
CA ALA A 112 -2.23 13.92 0.01
C ALA A 112 -2.37 13.22 1.37
N GLY A 113 -1.43 13.43 2.29
CA GLY A 113 -1.43 12.82 3.62
C GLY A 113 -2.71 13.11 4.41
N LEU A 114 -3.15 14.36 4.45
CA LEU A 114 -4.37 14.77 5.17
C LEU A 114 -5.63 14.14 4.58
N PHE A 115 -5.82 14.22 3.26
CA PHE A 115 -7.04 13.70 2.63
C PHE A 115 -7.08 12.17 2.63
N GLN A 116 -5.92 11.51 2.56
CA GLN A 116 -5.82 10.06 2.74
C GLN A 116 -6.22 9.64 4.17
N ALA A 117 -5.79 10.40 5.19
CA ALA A 117 -6.20 10.17 6.58
C ALA A 117 -7.70 10.42 6.80
N ILE A 118 -8.22 11.56 6.32
CA ILE A 118 -9.66 11.90 6.41
C ILE A 118 -10.50 10.78 5.78
N ARG A 119 -10.12 10.33 4.58
CA ARG A 119 -10.81 9.24 3.89
C ARG A 119 -10.77 7.95 4.68
N MET A 120 -9.62 7.58 5.24
CA MET A 120 -9.48 6.39 6.08
C MET A 120 -10.37 6.44 7.31
N MET A 121 -10.47 7.58 7.99
CA MET A 121 -11.30 7.73 9.20
C MET A 121 -12.78 7.47 8.93
N ARG A 122 -13.28 7.81 7.73
CA ARG A 122 -14.67 7.50 7.31
C ARG A 122 -14.94 6.00 7.25
N TRP A 123 -13.92 5.16 7.12
CA TRP A 123 -14.06 3.70 7.08
C TRP A 123 -14.16 3.06 8.47
N LYS A 124 -14.22 3.86 9.53
CA LYS A 124 -14.42 3.43 10.93
C LYS A 124 -13.41 2.36 11.39
N PRO A 125 -12.08 2.60 11.26
CA PRO A 125 -11.05 1.62 11.62
C PRO A 125 -11.18 1.11 13.06
N HIS A 126 -11.58 1.97 14.00
CA HIS A 126 -11.79 1.64 15.42
C HIS A 126 -12.78 0.50 15.65
N ARG A 127 -13.76 0.29 14.76
CA ARG A 127 -14.74 -0.82 14.89
C ARG A 127 -14.18 -2.17 14.45
N THR A 128 -12.97 -2.20 13.87
CA THR A 128 -12.42 -3.40 13.24
C THR A 128 -11.48 -4.21 14.12
N LEU A 129 -11.17 -3.72 15.34
CA LEU A 129 -10.16 -4.29 16.22
C LEU A 129 -10.42 -5.76 16.61
N GLY A 130 -11.67 -6.22 16.57
CA GLY A 130 -12.03 -7.61 16.81
C GLY A 130 -11.61 -8.58 15.69
N GLU A 131 -11.39 -8.10 14.47
CA GLU A 131 -11.12 -8.95 13.30
C GLU A 131 -9.76 -8.65 12.65
N PRO A 132 -8.74 -9.52 12.85
CA PRO A 132 -7.39 -9.34 12.32
C PRO A 132 -7.28 -9.12 10.84
N LEU A 133 -8.07 -9.84 10.06
CA LEU A 133 -8.03 -9.73 8.60
C LEU A 133 -8.60 -8.40 8.10
N VAL A 134 -9.40 -7.71 8.92
CA VAL A 134 -9.99 -6.42 8.58
C VAL A 134 -9.12 -5.29 9.11
N TRP A 135 -8.75 -5.30 10.40
CA TRP A 135 -7.93 -4.21 10.93
C TRP A 135 -6.55 -4.15 10.29
N SER A 136 -6.00 -5.26 9.80
CA SER A 136 -4.71 -5.26 9.10
C SER A 136 -4.74 -4.46 7.80
N LEU A 137 -5.87 -4.43 7.10
CA LEU A 137 -6.06 -3.58 5.92
C LEU A 137 -6.01 -2.10 6.29
N HIS A 138 -6.67 -1.72 7.39
CA HIS A 138 -6.64 -0.34 7.90
C HIS A 138 -5.25 0.04 8.38
N LEU A 139 -4.59 -0.84 9.11
CA LEU A 139 -3.26 -0.59 9.64
C LEU A 139 -2.22 -0.42 8.52
N ALA A 140 -2.23 -1.32 7.52
CA ALA A 140 -1.36 -1.18 6.36
C ALA A 140 -1.70 0.09 5.57
N TYR A 141 -2.97 0.39 5.38
CA TYR A 141 -3.38 1.62 4.69
C TYR A 141 -2.93 2.88 5.45
N ALA A 142 -2.94 2.88 6.78
CA ALA A 142 -2.50 4.00 7.62
C ALA A 142 -1.05 4.40 7.34
N CYS A 143 -0.21 3.46 6.91
CA CYS A 143 1.17 3.76 6.53
C CYS A 143 1.26 4.71 5.32
N ILE A 144 0.24 4.80 4.45
CA ILE A 144 0.21 5.75 3.32
C ILE A 144 0.17 7.21 3.83
N PRO A 145 -0.87 7.67 4.56
CA PRO A 145 -0.89 9.03 5.08
C PRO A 145 0.27 9.29 6.04
N THR A 146 0.69 8.32 6.85
CA THR A 146 1.87 8.48 7.72
C THR A 146 3.13 8.78 6.92
N TYR A 147 3.43 8.00 5.88
CA TYR A 147 4.60 8.26 5.03
C TYR A 147 4.52 9.64 4.36
N LEU A 148 3.37 9.99 3.78
CA LEU A 148 3.17 11.28 3.10
C LEU A 148 3.36 12.46 4.06
N LEU A 149 2.76 12.41 5.25
CA LEU A 149 2.90 13.46 6.25
C LEU A 149 4.34 13.57 6.76
N VAL A 150 5.00 12.44 7.04
CA VAL A 150 6.42 12.44 7.43
C VAL A 150 7.27 13.07 6.33
N LYS A 151 7.05 12.69 5.06
CA LYS A 151 7.77 13.22 3.90
C LYS A 151 7.56 14.72 3.70
N GLY A 152 6.36 15.23 3.99
CA GLY A 152 6.02 16.64 3.85
C GLY A 152 6.44 17.53 5.03
N ILE A 153 6.64 16.97 6.22
CA ILE A 153 6.94 17.75 7.44
C ILE A 153 8.42 17.66 7.82
N THR A 154 9.07 16.53 7.54
CA THR A 154 10.44 16.32 8.02
C THR A 154 11.47 17.15 7.27
N THR A 155 12.36 17.80 8.01
CA THR A 155 13.58 18.44 7.49
C THR A 155 14.80 17.53 7.59
N ASN A 156 14.68 16.38 8.28
CA ASN A 156 15.78 15.43 8.43
C ASN A 156 15.92 14.59 7.15
N ALA A 157 17.03 14.75 6.44
CA ALA A 157 17.30 14.06 5.18
C ALA A 157 17.31 12.53 5.32
N LEU A 158 17.88 12.00 6.42
CA LEU A 158 17.95 10.57 6.67
C LEU A 158 16.56 9.98 6.94
N LEU A 159 15.73 10.69 7.71
CA LEU A 159 14.33 10.29 7.92
C LEU A 159 13.51 10.41 6.63
N SER A 160 13.68 11.49 5.86
CA SER A 160 13.02 11.69 4.57
C SER A 160 13.32 10.55 3.59
N HIS A 161 14.56 10.06 3.55
CA HIS A 161 14.94 8.90 2.76
C HIS A 161 14.34 7.62 3.35
N ASN A 162 14.61 7.31 4.62
CA ASN A 162 14.23 6.03 5.21
C ASN A 162 12.71 5.84 5.37
N ALA A 163 11.94 6.92 5.47
CA ALA A 163 10.47 6.89 5.56
C ALA A 163 9.81 6.16 4.38
N LEU A 164 10.48 6.02 3.22
CA LEU A 164 9.99 5.23 2.09
C LEU A 164 9.61 3.79 2.51
N HIS A 165 10.25 3.23 3.54
CA HIS A 165 9.98 1.88 4.03
C HIS A 165 8.68 1.80 4.83
N ILE A 166 8.19 2.91 5.41
CA ILE A 166 6.82 2.99 5.94
C ILE A 166 5.83 2.68 4.82
N PHE A 167 6.05 3.23 3.62
CA PHE A 167 5.23 2.92 2.46
C PHE A 167 5.49 1.52 1.90
N ALA A 168 6.73 1.16 1.57
CA ALA A 168 7.05 -0.08 0.87
C ALA A 168 6.77 -1.35 1.72
N ILE A 169 7.21 -1.33 2.99
CA ILE A 169 7.02 -2.45 3.92
C ILE A 169 5.64 -2.36 4.57
N GLY A 170 5.29 -1.19 5.13
CA GLY A 170 4.04 -1.03 5.89
C GLY A 170 2.80 -1.05 5.00
N ALA A 171 2.73 -0.20 3.98
CA ALA A 171 1.55 -0.09 3.13
C ALA A 171 1.49 -1.15 2.04
N LEU A 172 2.50 -1.21 1.17
CA LEU A 172 2.46 -2.07 -0.01
C LEU A 172 2.51 -3.54 0.38
N SER A 173 3.54 -3.95 1.12
CA SER A 173 3.66 -5.35 1.58
C SER A 173 2.55 -5.71 2.58
N GLY A 174 2.15 -4.77 3.45
CA GLY A 174 1.05 -4.99 4.41
C GLY A 174 -0.31 -5.23 3.75
N LEU A 175 -0.68 -4.41 2.75
CA LEU A 175 -1.92 -4.61 2.00
C LEU A 175 -1.86 -5.90 1.18
N ILE A 176 -0.71 -6.22 0.58
CA ILE A 176 -0.51 -7.50 -0.11
C ILE A 176 -0.74 -8.65 0.87
N LEU A 177 -0.04 -8.70 2.01
CA LEU A 177 -0.14 -9.78 2.99
C LEU A 177 -1.57 -9.93 3.52
N ALA A 178 -2.24 -8.84 3.86
CA ALA A 178 -3.62 -8.83 4.33
C ALA A 178 -4.60 -9.33 3.25
N MET A 179 -4.38 -8.95 1.99
CA MET A 179 -5.22 -9.39 0.87
C MET A 179 -4.97 -10.84 0.50
N ILE A 180 -3.73 -11.30 0.37
CA ILE A 180 -3.42 -12.68 -0.01
C ILE A 180 -3.89 -13.69 1.06
N ALA A 181 -3.80 -13.34 2.35
CA ALA A 181 -4.36 -14.17 3.43
C ALA A 181 -5.88 -14.36 3.26
N ARG A 182 -6.60 -13.28 2.95
CA ARG A 182 -8.05 -13.30 2.75
C ARG A 182 -8.46 -13.99 1.45
N VAL A 183 -7.79 -13.66 0.34
CA VAL A 183 -8.06 -14.19 -1.00
C VAL A 183 -7.79 -15.69 -1.02
N THR A 184 -6.70 -16.15 -0.37
CA THR A 184 -6.43 -17.59 -0.25
C THR A 184 -7.56 -18.33 0.44
N MET A 185 -8.13 -17.80 1.53
CA MET A 185 -9.31 -18.43 2.16
C MET A 185 -10.51 -18.48 1.21
N GLY A 186 -10.85 -17.35 0.59
CA GLY A 186 -12.03 -17.25 -0.29
C GLY A 186 -11.93 -18.10 -1.56
N HIS A 187 -10.76 -18.14 -2.19
CA HIS A 187 -10.53 -18.90 -3.42
C HIS A 187 -10.19 -20.37 -3.19
N THR A 188 -9.97 -20.79 -1.96
CA THR A 188 -9.81 -22.21 -1.63
C THR A 188 -11.06 -22.84 -1.01
N GLY A 189 -12.19 -22.12 -1.05
CA GLY A 189 -13.50 -22.60 -0.55
C GLY A 189 -13.60 -22.62 0.98
N ARG A 190 -12.71 -21.93 1.70
CA ARG A 190 -12.64 -21.94 3.17
C ARG A 190 -13.28 -20.68 3.77
N ASN A 191 -13.82 -20.79 4.98
CA ASN A 191 -14.41 -19.64 5.66
C ASN A 191 -13.33 -18.61 6.05
N ILE A 192 -13.39 -17.42 5.45
CA ILE A 192 -12.43 -16.32 5.63
C ILE A 192 -12.16 -16.01 7.11
N TYR A 193 -13.18 -16.04 7.96
CA TYR A 193 -13.07 -15.60 9.36
C TYR A 193 -12.75 -16.75 10.34
N GLN A 194 -12.64 -17.98 9.85
CA GLN A 194 -12.22 -19.14 10.64
C GLN A 194 -10.80 -19.61 10.23
N GLY A 195 -10.08 -18.77 9.48
CA GLY A 195 -8.73 -19.07 9.03
C GLY A 195 -7.68 -18.99 10.15
N PRO A 196 -6.43 -19.39 9.84
CA PRO A 196 -5.33 -19.32 10.78
C PRO A 196 -5.11 -17.90 11.31
N GLN A 197 -4.80 -17.77 12.60
CA GLN A 197 -4.51 -16.47 13.21
C GLN A 197 -3.24 -15.84 12.61
N MET A 198 -3.40 -14.63 12.04
CA MET A 198 -2.35 -13.82 11.41
C MET A 198 -2.04 -12.51 12.15
N ARG A 199 -2.62 -12.29 13.34
CA ARG A 199 -2.39 -11.07 14.16
C ARG A 199 -0.91 -10.73 14.31
N VAL A 200 -0.11 -11.73 14.70
CA VAL A 200 1.34 -11.58 14.92
C VAL A 200 2.06 -11.18 13.64
N ALA A 201 1.73 -11.80 12.51
CA ALA A 201 2.34 -11.47 11.22
C ALA A 201 2.05 -10.02 10.80
N PHE A 202 0.81 -9.54 10.97
CA PHE A 202 0.45 -8.16 10.63
C PHE A 202 1.15 -7.14 11.54
N ILE A 203 1.25 -7.42 12.84
CA ILE A 203 1.98 -6.55 13.78
C ILE A 203 3.48 -6.55 13.45
N ALA A 204 4.07 -7.73 13.24
CA ALA A 204 5.49 -7.88 12.91
C ALA A 204 5.86 -7.10 11.65
N LEU A 205 5.03 -7.12 10.61
CA LEU A 205 5.31 -6.40 9.37
C LEU A 205 5.28 -4.88 9.54
N VAL A 206 4.37 -4.36 10.36
CA VAL A 206 4.31 -2.91 10.66
C VAL A 206 5.49 -2.51 11.56
N LEU A 207 5.85 -3.34 12.54
CA LEU A 207 7.06 -3.13 13.34
C LEU A 207 8.33 -3.14 12.46
N SER A 208 8.41 -4.06 11.49
CA SER A 208 9.49 -4.09 10.50
C SER A 208 9.61 -2.76 9.77
N ALA A 209 8.49 -2.21 9.30
CA ALA A 209 8.46 -0.91 8.64
C ALA A 209 8.94 0.22 9.56
N LEU A 210 8.51 0.24 10.82
CA LEU A 210 8.91 1.27 11.80
C LEU A 210 10.39 1.17 12.18
N VAL A 211 10.91 -0.03 12.45
CA VAL A 211 12.33 -0.26 12.76
C VAL A 211 13.19 0.14 11.57
N ARG A 212 12.82 -0.30 10.35
CA ARG A 212 13.55 0.02 9.12
C ARG A 212 13.55 1.52 8.80
N SER A 213 12.49 2.23 9.17
CA SER A 213 12.32 3.64 8.87
C SER A 213 12.84 4.53 10.00
N LEU A 214 12.15 4.53 11.13
CA LEU A 214 12.41 5.41 12.26
C LEU A 214 13.63 4.94 13.06
N GLY A 215 13.78 3.64 13.26
CA GLY A 215 14.93 3.07 13.98
C GLY A 215 16.25 3.47 13.32
N VAL A 216 16.37 3.21 12.02
CA VAL A 216 17.56 3.60 11.22
C VAL A 216 17.75 5.12 11.18
N ALA A 217 16.67 5.90 11.09
CA ALA A 217 16.78 7.36 10.98
C ALA A 217 17.21 8.06 12.28
N TYR A 218 16.76 7.57 13.44
CA TYR A 218 17.07 8.18 14.74
C TYR A 218 18.25 7.54 15.46
N PHE A 219 18.59 6.29 15.13
CA PHE A 219 19.71 5.55 15.72
C PHE A 219 20.66 5.00 14.63
N PRO A 220 21.25 5.87 13.79
CA PRO A 220 22.09 5.44 12.67
C PRO A 220 23.33 4.64 13.08
N GLN A 221 23.80 4.78 14.32
CA GLN A 221 24.92 4.00 14.87
C GLN A 221 24.60 2.50 15.01
N TYR A 222 23.33 2.12 15.10
CA TYR A 222 22.87 0.73 15.18
C TYR A 222 22.20 0.28 13.86
N MET A 223 22.60 0.89 12.74
CA MET A 223 21.92 0.68 11.45
C MET A 223 21.86 -0.81 11.08
N MET A 224 22.96 -1.56 11.22
CA MET A 224 23.02 -2.96 10.82
C MET A 224 22.08 -3.82 11.67
N GLU A 225 22.08 -3.61 12.98
CA GLU A 225 21.20 -4.32 13.92
C GLU A 225 19.73 -4.00 13.64
N MET A 226 19.40 -2.74 13.34
CA MET A 226 18.04 -2.35 12.98
C MET A 226 17.60 -2.97 11.65
N LEU A 227 18.51 -3.10 10.67
CA LEU A 227 18.24 -3.80 9.41
C LEU A 227 17.96 -5.29 9.66
N ASP A 228 18.77 -5.96 10.49
CA ASP A 228 18.59 -7.37 10.82
C ASP A 228 17.26 -7.61 11.54
N VAL A 229 16.93 -6.78 12.54
CA VAL A 229 15.65 -6.86 13.26
C VAL A 229 14.47 -6.65 12.29
N ALA A 230 14.55 -5.63 11.42
CA ALA A 230 13.51 -5.39 10.43
C ALA A 230 13.35 -6.56 9.46
N ALA A 231 14.46 -7.15 9.00
CA ALA A 231 14.44 -8.32 8.12
C ALA A 231 13.81 -9.53 8.80
N VAL A 232 14.17 -9.83 10.05
CA VAL A 232 13.59 -10.93 10.83
C VAL A 232 12.09 -10.73 11.01
N LEU A 233 11.65 -9.53 11.40
CA LEU A 233 10.22 -9.22 11.56
C LEU A 233 9.44 -9.41 10.24
N TRP A 234 10.03 -8.99 9.11
CA TRP A 234 9.44 -9.19 7.79
C TRP A 234 9.36 -10.69 7.43
N MET A 235 10.43 -11.45 7.67
CA MET A 235 10.48 -12.89 7.44
C MET A 235 9.47 -13.65 8.29
N VAL A 236 9.28 -13.26 9.55
CA VAL A 236 8.22 -13.83 10.41
C VAL A 236 6.84 -13.60 9.79
N ALA A 237 6.56 -12.40 9.30
CA ALA A 237 5.25 -12.07 8.74
C ALA A 237 4.90 -12.93 7.50
N PHE A 238 5.82 -12.99 6.52
CA PHE A 238 5.60 -13.77 5.30
C PHE A 238 5.82 -15.28 5.51
N GLY A 239 6.75 -15.68 6.38
CA GLY A 239 6.95 -17.07 6.77
C GLY A 239 5.71 -17.66 7.42
N MET A 240 5.05 -16.92 8.32
CA MET A 240 3.76 -17.33 8.89
C MET A 240 2.70 -17.52 7.81
N TYR A 241 2.64 -16.65 6.80
CA TYR A 241 1.72 -16.82 5.68
C TYR A 241 2.03 -18.11 4.90
N LEU A 242 3.28 -18.32 4.50
CA LEU A 242 3.68 -19.51 3.74
C LEU A 242 3.38 -20.80 4.51
N LEU A 243 3.70 -20.86 5.80
CA LEU A 243 3.46 -22.04 6.63
C LEU A 243 1.97 -22.33 6.85
N LYS A 244 1.14 -21.29 7.04
CA LYS A 244 -0.27 -21.44 7.37
C LYS A 244 -1.18 -21.56 6.15
N PHE A 245 -0.83 -20.91 5.05
CA PHE A 245 -1.66 -20.81 3.85
C PHE A 245 -1.06 -21.54 2.63
N GLY A 246 0.24 -21.83 2.62
CA GLY A 246 0.91 -22.47 1.47
C GLY A 246 0.29 -23.83 1.13
N LYS A 247 0.06 -24.69 2.13
CA LYS A 247 -0.61 -25.98 1.90
C LYS A 247 -2.01 -25.82 1.31
N MET A 248 -2.76 -24.78 1.72
CA MET A 248 -4.11 -24.53 1.23
C MET A 248 -4.17 -24.29 -0.28
N LEU A 249 -3.11 -23.67 -0.83
CA LEU A 249 -2.96 -23.37 -2.26
C LEU A 249 -2.47 -24.58 -3.08
N LEU A 250 -1.90 -25.58 -2.42
CA LEU A 250 -1.38 -26.80 -3.06
C LEU A 250 -2.33 -27.99 -2.94
N THR A 251 -3.44 -27.82 -2.21
CA THR A 251 -4.47 -28.84 -2.03
C THR A 251 -5.75 -28.44 -2.75
N PRO A 252 -6.56 -29.40 -3.22
CA PRO A 252 -7.87 -29.12 -3.78
C PRO A 252 -8.72 -28.23 -2.86
N ARG A 253 -9.61 -27.45 -3.46
CA ARG A 253 -10.58 -26.64 -2.73
C ARG A 253 -11.40 -27.47 -1.74
N ALA A 254 -11.68 -26.87 -0.59
CA ALA A 254 -12.46 -27.50 0.47
C ALA A 254 -13.94 -27.70 0.11
N ASP A 255 -14.45 -26.95 -0.87
CA ASP A 255 -15.85 -26.99 -1.32
C ASP A 255 -16.08 -27.87 -2.58
N GLY A 256 -15.03 -28.53 -3.08
CA GLY A 256 -15.12 -29.45 -4.22
C GLY A 256 -15.35 -28.79 -5.59
N HIS A 257 -15.38 -27.45 -5.66
CA HIS A 257 -15.42 -26.76 -6.95
C HIS A 257 -14.06 -26.80 -7.67
N PRO A 258 -14.01 -26.55 -8.99
CA PRO A 258 -12.74 -26.49 -9.72
C PRO A 258 -11.79 -25.43 -9.14
N GLY A 259 -10.55 -25.84 -8.87
CA GLY A 259 -9.47 -24.97 -8.38
C GLY A 259 -8.64 -25.61 -7.26
#